data_AF-A0A959KHX7-F1
#
_entry.id   AF-A0A959KHX7-F1
#
_cell.length_a   1.000
_cell.length_b   1.000
_cell.length_c   1.000
_cell.angle_alpha   90.00
_cell.angle_beta   90.00
_cell.angle_gamma   90.00
#
_symmetry.space_group_name_H-M   'P 1'
#
loop_
_entity.id
_entity.type
_entity.pdbx_description
1 polymer ?
#
loop_
_entity_poly.entity_id
_entity_poly.type
_entity_poly.pdbx_seq_one_letter_code
_entity_poly.pdbx_strand_id
1 'polypeptide(L)'
;MIGKITLGWQLLRNMGLRYVSYRVWYEIERRMGWMKRAYPVDPPPRQFVGLEEWRRERPPFFFSGREALSFPKRPSEALQKKVEHFRAGRLRFFQAEWLDIGRDYDWLTNPATGHRYDAGRHWTEIADFSPVAGDIKYTWEKSRFTFLYDLIRYDYHFGEDQAETVFAEIDSWIAANPVNRGPNYRCSQEISLRILNWTFALYYYAQSPALTEERFQRILHVIYWQMKHVRANIHFSRIAVRNNHAITETLMLYLSGLLFPFFPEAARWKRSGKRWLEEEVRFQIYKDGAYLQFSHNYHRVVVQLLTWAFGLAERHGEQF
;
A
#
# COMPACT_ATOMS: atom_id res chain seq x y z
N MET A 1 21.52 2.77 -35.28
CA MET A 1 22.03 3.84 -34.40
C MET A 1 21.12 5.08 -34.44
N ILE A 2 20.73 5.55 -35.63
CA ILE A 2 19.83 6.70 -35.85
C ILE A 2 18.51 6.58 -35.06
N GLY A 3 17.81 5.44 -35.11
CA GLY A 3 16.53 5.27 -34.39
C GLY A 3 16.61 5.43 -32.87
N LYS A 4 17.73 5.06 -32.23
CA LYS A 4 17.92 5.25 -30.78
C LYS A 4 18.16 6.72 -30.41
N ILE A 5 18.86 7.45 -31.27
CA ILE A 5 19.11 8.90 -31.10
C ILE A 5 17.79 9.66 -31.28
N THR A 6 17.01 9.33 -32.31
CA THR A 6 15.68 9.91 -32.54
C THR A 6 14.76 9.68 -31.35
N LEU A 7 14.72 8.46 -30.81
CA LEU A 7 13.91 8.14 -29.62
C LEU A 7 14.38 8.91 -28.39
N GLY A 8 15.69 9.03 -28.18
CA GLY A 8 16.25 9.82 -27.08
C GLY A 8 15.86 11.29 -27.14
N TRP A 9 15.91 11.89 -28.33
CA TRP A 9 15.48 13.27 -28.56
C TRP A 9 13.97 13.44 -28.34
N GLN A 10 13.15 12.50 -28.82
CA GLN A 10 11.69 12.51 -28.58
C GLN A 10 11.35 12.42 -27.10
N LEU A 11 12.03 11.57 -26.33
CA LEU A 11 11.85 11.48 -24.88
C LEU A 11 12.21 12.79 -24.19
N LEU A 12 13.34 13.41 -24.56
CA LEU A 12 13.75 14.70 -23.99
C LEU A 12 12.75 15.81 -24.31
N ARG A 13 12.29 15.87 -25.57
CA ARG A 13 11.31 16.87 -26.03
C ARG A 13 9.96 16.73 -25.32
N ASN A 14 9.46 15.50 -25.19
CA ASN A 14 8.10 15.26 -24.68
C ASN A 14 8.03 15.18 -23.16
N MET A 15 9.04 14.60 -22.50
CA MET A 15 9.05 14.38 -21.05
C MET A 15 9.88 15.42 -20.29
N GLY A 16 10.72 16.17 -21.00
CA GLY A 16 11.61 17.19 -20.43
C GLY A 16 12.88 16.63 -19.78
N LEU A 17 13.86 17.53 -19.57
CA LEU A 17 15.17 17.17 -19.04
C LEU A 17 15.09 16.52 -17.65
N ARG A 18 14.23 17.02 -16.77
CA ARG A 18 14.05 16.50 -15.41
C ARG A 18 13.65 15.02 -15.39
N TYR A 19 12.76 14.60 -16.30
CA TYR A 19 12.34 13.21 -16.40
C TYR A 19 13.47 12.34 -16.94
N VAL A 20 14.09 12.77 -18.05
CA VAL A 20 15.11 11.98 -18.73
C VAL A 20 16.35 11.80 -17.84
N SER A 21 16.83 12.87 -17.20
CA SER A 21 17.98 12.80 -16.30
C SER A 21 17.70 11.88 -15.11
N TYR A 22 16.50 11.96 -14.52
CA TYR A 22 16.08 11.08 -13.44
C TYR A 22 16.04 9.61 -13.87
N ARG A 23 15.44 9.29 -15.02
CA ARG A 23 15.34 7.91 -15.52
C ARG A 23 16.69 7.31 -15.87
N VAL A 24 17.59 8.10 -16.45
CA VAL A 24 18.97 7.67 -16.74
C VAL A 24 19.70 7.37 -15.44
N TRP A 25 19.65 8.28 -14.46
CA TRP A 25 20.29 8.07 -13.16
C TRP A 25 19.72 6.86 -12.42
N TYR A 26 18.39 6.72 -12.38
CA TYR A 26 17.69 5.58 -11.77
C TYR A 26 18.17 4.24 -12.37
N GLU A 27 18.33 4.17 -13.70
CA GLU A 27 18.81 2.96 -14.37
C GLU A 27 20.30 2.68 -14.08
N ILE A 28 21.13 3.73 -13.94
CA ILE A 28 22.53 3.61 -13.51
C ILE A 28 22.58 3.03 -12.08
N GLU A 29 21.84 3.62 -11.14
CA GLU A 29 21.76 3.15 -9.75
C GLU A 29 21.33 1.68 -9.66
N ARG A 30 20.38 1.28 -10.52
CA ARG A 30 19.90 -0.10 -10.62
C ARG A 30 20.99 -1.05 -11.12
N ARG A 31 21.65 -0.71 -12.24
CA ARG A 31 22.69 -1.55 -12.87
C ARG A 31 23.96 -1.65 -12.05
N MET A 32 24.35 -0.57 -11.39
CA MET A 32 25.52 -0.53 -10.51
C MET A 32 25.27 -1.18 -9.15
N GLY A 33 24.05 -1.66 -8.89
CA GLY A 33 23.67 -2.32 -7.63
C GLY A 33 23.53 -1.37 -6.45
N TRP A 34 23.56 -0.05 -6.65
CA TRP A 34 23.43 0.95 -5.58
C TRP A 34 22.03 0.90 -4.95
N MET A 35 21.00 0.60 -5.75
CA MET A 35 19.67 0.37 -5.21
C MET A 35 19.64 -0.81 -4.22
N LYS A 36 20.29 -1.94 -4.53
CA LYS A 36 20.33 -3.08 -3.57
C LYS A 36 20.93 -2.69 -2.22
N ARG A 37 21.82 -1.69 -2.18
CA ARG A 37 22.37 -1.14 -0.92
C ARG A 37 21.40 -0.19 -0.22
N ALA A 38 20.67 0.63 -0.97
CA ALA A 38 19.67 1.56 -0.43
C ALA A 38 18.42 0.85 0.12
N TYR A 39 18.11 -0.35 -0.42
CA TYR A 39 16.96 -1.18 -0.06
C TYR A 39 17.44 -2.52 0.52
N PRO A 40 17.92 -2.56 1.77
CA PRO A 40 18.41 -3.79 2.37
C PRO A 40 17.30 -4.84 2.44
N VAL A 41 17.68 -6.09 2.20
CA VAL A 41 16.77 -7.25 2.27
C VAL A 41 16.79 -7.83 3.68
N ASP A 42 15.61 -8.24 4.15
CA ASP A 42 15.41 -8.92 5.45
C ASP A 42 16.25 -8.37 6.59
N PRO A 43 16.14 -7.05 6.86
CA PRO A 43 16.86 -6.42 7.95
C PRO A 43 16.46 -7.03 9.29
N PRO A 44 17.34 -6.99 10.30
CA PRO A 44 17.05 -7.57 11.61
C PRO A 44 15.74 -7.02 12.21
N PRO A 45 15.00 -7.86 12.98
CA PRO A 45 13.78 -7.43 13.67
C PRO A 45 14.02 -6.15 14.47
N ARG A 46 13.04 -5.24 14.41
CA ARG A 46 13.11 -3.95 15.08
C ARG A 46 11.81 -3.72 15.83
N GLN A 47 11.93 -3.43 17.12
CA GLN A 47 10.82 -3.07 17.98
C GLN A 47 10.77 -1.54 18.12
N PHE A 48 9.58 -1.01 18.34
CA PHE A 48 9.37 0.44 18.43
C PHE A 48 8.54 0.84 19.65
N VAL A 49 7.38 0.23 19.82
CA VAL A 49 6.42 0.46 20.91
C VAL A 49 5.82 -0.89 21.27
N GLY A 50 5.55 -1.15 22.55
CA GLY A 50 4.85 -2.38 22.97
C GLY A 50 3.36 -2.35 22.57
N LEU A 51 2.71 -3.50 22.43
CA LEU A 51 1.28 -3.56 22.07
C LEU A 51 0.41 -2.88 23.13
N GLU A 52 0.66 -3.14 24.42
CA GLU A 52 -0.12 -2.54 25.52
C GLU A 52 0.10 -1.02 25.61
N GLU A 53 1.33 -0.57 25.37
CA GLU A 53 1.65 0.86 25.29
C GLU A 53 0.92 1.51 24.11
N TRP A 54 0.98 0.89 22.93
CA TRP A 54 0.23 1.35 21.77
C TRP A 54 -1.29 1.30 22.01
N ARG A 55 -1.81 0.30 22.73
CA ARG A 55 -3.25 0.25 23.08
C ARG A 55 -3.68 1.42 23.96
N ARG A 56 -2.81 1.88 24.85
CA ARG A 56 -3.08 3.01 25.74
C ARG A 56 -2.90 4.36 25.04
N GLU A 57 -1.89 4.47 24.18
CA GLU A 57 -1.38 5.76 23.66
C GLU A 57 -1.44 5.87 22.13
N ARG A 58 -2.17 4.96 21.44
CA ARG A 58 -2.28 5.00 19.98
C ARG A 58 -2.79 6.36 19.51
N PRO A 59 -2.23 6.92 18.43
CA PRO A 59 -2.71 8.17 17.87
C PRO A 59 -4.19 8.11 17.45
N PRO A 60 -4.91 9.24 17.41
CA PRO A 60 -6.29 9.27 16.95
C PRO A 60 -6.46 8.69 15.53
N PHE A 61 -7.51 7.91 15.33
CA PHE A 61 -7.91 7.35 14.04
C PHE A 61 -9.40 7.63 13.79
N PHE A 62 -9.96 7.13 12.69
CA PHE A 62 -11.39 7.35 12.38
C PHE A 62 -12.33 6.90 13.50
N PHE A 63 -11.91 5.89 14.25
CA PHE A 63 -12.57 5.29 15.41
C PHE A 63 -11.50 4.82 16.41
N SER A 64 -11.88 4.61 17.67
CA SER A 64 -10.97 4.13 18.70
C SER A 64 -10.83 2.60 18.76
N GLY A 65 -11.75 1.85 18.16
CA GLY A 65 -11.77 0.38 18.11
C GLY A 65 -13.16 -0.10 17.68
N ARG A 66 -13.31 -1.39 17.36
CA ARG A 66 -14.62 -1.95 16.97
C ARG A 66 -15.70 -1.78 18.05
N GLU A 67 -15.29 -1.80 19.32
CA GLU A 67 -16.17 -1.70 20.49
C GLU A 67 -16.80 -0.30 20.63
N ALA A 68 -16.17 0.73 20.06
CA ALA A 68 -16.65 2.11 20.12
C ALA A 68 -17.64 2.46 19.00
N LEU A 69 -17.86 1.56 18.04
CA LEU A 69 -18.75 1.80 16.91
C LEU A 69 -20.21 1.61 17.30
N SER A 70 -21.01 2.67 17.20
CA SER A 70 -22.41 2.71 17.68
C SER A 70 -23.47 2.86 16.58
N PHE A 71 -23.11 2.70 15.31
CA PHE A 71 -24.08 2.84 14.21
C PHE A 71 -24.98 1.59 14.05
N PRO A 72 -26.20 1.72 13.48
CA PRO A 72 -27.10 0.58 13.34
C PRO A 72 -26.48 -0.57 12.52
N LYS A 73 -26.58 -1.80 13.05
CA LYS A 73 -26.18 -3.01 12.31
C LYS A 73 -27.14 -3.26 11.15
N ARG A 74 -26.58 -3.52 9.97
CA ARG A 74 -27.32 -3.75 8.72
C ARG A 74 -26.71 -4.96 7.99
N PRO A 75 -26.93 -6.19 8.48
CA PRO A 75 -26.51 -7.38 7.75
C PRO A 75 -27.15 -7.37 6.36
N SER A 76 -26.40 -7.78 5.34
CA SER A 76 -26.91 -7.87 3.97
C SER A 76 -26.40 -9.12 3.29
N GLU A 77 -27.26 -9.74 2.48
CA GLU A 77 -26.93 -10.95 1.71
C GLU A 77 -25.74 -10.70 0.78
N ALA A 78 -25.63 -9.50 0.20
CA ALA A 78 -24.50 -9.12 -0.65
C ALA A 78 -23.16 -9.13 0.10
N LEU A 79 -23.13 -8.68 1.37
CA LEU A 79 -21.93 -8.72 2.20
C LEU A 79 -21.61 -10.15 2.63
N GLN A 80 -22.62 -10.92 3.04
CA GLN A 80 -22.47 -12.32 3.40
C GLN A 80 -21.87 -13.13 2.25
N LYS A 81 -22.41 -13.02 1.03
CA LYS A 81 -21.89 -13.70 -0.17
C LYS A 81 -20.43 -13.40 -0.46
N LYS A 82 -19.99 -12.15 -0.26
CA LYS A 82 -18.57 -11.78 -0.44
C LYS A 82 -17.66 -12.51 0.54
N VAL A 83 -18.07 -12.62 1.80
CA VAL A 83 -17.30 -13.33 2.83
C VAL A 83 -17.35 -14.84 2.61
N GLU A 84 -18.47 -15.38 2.16
CA GLU A 84 -18.57 -16.79 1.74
C GLU A 84 -17.64 -17.10 0.56
N HIS A 85 -17.54 -16.22 -0.44
CA HIS A 85 -16.57 -16.35 -1.52
C HIS A 85 -15.13 -16.37 -0.99
N PHE A 86 -14.78 -15.42 -0.11
CA PHE A 86 -13.46 -15.38 0.51
C PHE A 86 -13.16 -16.69 1.27
N ARG A 87 -14.10 -17.16 2.11
CA ARG A 87 -14.01 -18.44 2.84
C ARG A 87 -13.91 -19.64 1.90
N ALA A 88 -14.44 -19.55 0.68
CA ALA A 88 -14.30 -20.59 -0.35
C ALA A 88 -12.98 -20.52 -1.14
N GLY A 89 -12.06 -19.58 -0.83
CA GLY A 89 -10.83 -19.40 -1.60
C GLY A 89 -11.00 -18.55 -2.86
N ARG A 90 -12.10 -17.79 -2.95
CA ARG A 90 -12.41 -16.92 -4.09
C ARG A 90 -12.26 -15.45 -3.72
N LEU A 91 -11.66 -14.68 -4.62
CA LEU A 91 -11.45 -13.24 -4.41
C LEU A 91 -11.90 -12.45 -5.62
N ARG A 92 -12.48 -11.27 -5.38
CA ARG A 92 -12.90 -10.38 -6.46
C ARG A 92 -11.75 -9.52 -6.94
N PHE A 93 -11.22 -9.82 -8.11
CA PHE A 93 -10.13 -9.09 -8.74
C PHE A 93 -10.66 -7.86 -9.47
N PHE A 94 -9.99 -6.73 -9.25
CA PHE A 94 -10.24 -5.43 -9.86
C PHE A 94 -11.69 -4.94 -9.68
N GLN A 95 -12.35 -5.38 -8.61
CA GLN A 95 -13.78 -5.14 -8.34
C GLN A 95 -14.71 -5.61 -9.48
N ALA A 96 -14.24 -6.52 -10.33
CA ALA A 96 -14.97 -7.00 -11.49
C ALA A 96 -15.30 -8.49 -11.35
N GLU A 97 -14.27 -9.34 -11.37
CA GLU A 97 -14.39 -10.79 -11.56
C GLU A 97 -14.01 -11.57 -10.30
N TRP A 98 -14.74 -12.65 -9.98
CA TRP A 98 -14.38 -13.57 -8.91
C TRP A 98 -13.46 -14.65 -9.47
N LEU A 99 -12.23 -14.71 -8.97
CA LEU A 99 -11.27 -15.76 -9.30
C LEU A 99 -11.16 -16.76 -8.14
N ASP A 100 -11.10 -18.05 -8.47
CA ASP A 100 -10.78 -19.11 -7.53
C ASP A 100 -9.25 -19.24 -7.43
N ILE A 101 -8.71 -18.75 -6.33
CA ILE A 101 -7.26 -18.72 -6.08
C ILE A 101 -6.83 -19.75 -5.02
N GLY A 102 -7.80 -20.44 -4.43
CA GLY A 102 -7.59 -21.34 -3.29
C GLY A 102 -7.37 -20.60 -1.96
N ARG A 103 -7.57 -21.32 -0.85
CA ARG A 103 -7.33 -20.78 0.50
C ARG A 103 -5.83 -20.61 0.80
N ASP A 104 -5.02 -21.51 0.28
CA ASP A 104 -3.57 -21.54 0.50
C ASP A 104 -2.79 -20.76 -0.57
N TYR A 105 -3.40 -19.69 -1.11
CA TYR A 105 -2.80 -18.88 -2.17
C TYR A 105 -1.47 -18.26 -1.72
N ASP A 106 -0.42 -18.47 -2.52
CA ASP A 106 0.97 -18.24 -2.14
C ASP A 106 1.47 -16.79 -2.23
N TRP A 107 0.61 -15.84 -2.59
CA TRP A 107 0.90 -14.40 -2.76
C TRP A 107 1.84 -14.02 -3.91
N LEU A 108 2.37 -15.00 -4.64
CA LEU A 108 3.46 -14.83 -5.60
C LEU A 108 3.11 -15.38 -6.97
N THR A 109 2.04 -16.16 -7.10
CA THR A 109 1.58 -16.72 -8.36
C THR A 109 0.61 -15.79 -9.05
N ASN A 110 0.86 -15.40 -10.28
CA ASN A 110 -0.15 -14.72 -11.09
C ASN A 110 -1.28 -15.72 -11.42
N PRO A 111 -2.51 -15.54 -10.91
CA PRO A 111 -3.61 -16.49 -11.13
C PRO A 111 -4.08 -16.56 -12.58
N ALA A 112 -3.80 -15.54 -13.41
CA ALA A 112 -4.20 -15.55 -14.82
C ALA A 112 -3.25 -16.39 -15.70
N THR A 113 -1.97 -16.51 -15.31
CA THR A 113 -0.94 -17.19 -16.12
C THR A 113 -0.34 -18.42 -15.44
N GLY A 114 -0.59 -18.61 -14.14
CA GLY A 114 0.08 -19.62 -13.31
C GLY A 114 1.56 -19.32 -13.04
N HIS A 115 2.07 -18.17 -13.48
CA HIS A 115 3.48 -17.82 -13.29
C HIS A 115 3.76 -17.46 -11.84
N ARG A 116 4.65 -18.21 -11.20
CA ARG A 116 5.12 -17.95 -9.83
C ARG A 116 6.39 -17.13 -9.83
N TYR A 117 6.33 -15.94 -9.23
CA TYR A 117 7.51 -15.09 -9.04
C TYR A 117 8.44 -15.65 -7.96
N ASP A 118 9.75 -15.41 -8.13
CA ASP A 118 10.78 -15.80 -7.18
C ASP A 118 10.84 -14.84 -5.99
N ALA A 119 10.48 -15.33 -4.80
CA ALA A 119 10.50 -14.59 -3.54
C ALA A 119 11.90 -14.16 -3.08
N GLY A 120 12.96 -14.82 -3.57
CA GLY A 120 14.34 -14.54 -3.19
C GLY A 120 14.96 -13.38 -3.97
N ARG A 121 14.36 -12.97 -5.09
CA ARG A 121 14.91 -11.90 -5.94
C ARG A 121 14.70 -10.53 -5.32
N HIS A 122 15.70 -9.67 -5.45
CA HIS A 122 15.54 -8.27 -5.06
C HIS A 122 14.50 -7.60 -5.96
N TRP A 123 13.68 -6.70 -5.43
CA TRP A 123 12.58 -6.07 -6.17
C TRP A 123 13.05 -5.33 -7.45
N THR A 124 14.29 -4.85 -7.49
CA THR A 124 14.90 -4.18 -8.66
C THR A 124 15.21 -5.10 -9.84
N GLU A 125 15.16 -6.42 -9.61
CA GLU A 125 15.39 -7.46 -10.61
C GLU A 125 14.06 -8.02 -11.16
N ILE A 126 12.94 -7.62 -10.58
CA ILE A 126 11.60 -7.96 -11.07
C ILE A 126 11.28 -7.06 -12.27
N ALA A 127 10.97 -7.69 -13.41
CA ALA A 127 10.62 -6.98 -14.63
C ALA A 127 9.24 -6.32 -14.51
N ASP A 128 9.09 -5.12 -15.07
CA ASP A 128 7.79 -4.42 -15.17
C ASP A 128 6.84 -5.08 -16.16
N PHE A 129 7.41 -5.66 -17.22
CA PHE A 129 6.69 -6.31 -18.29
C PHE A 129 7.36 -7.65 -18.56
N SER A 130 6.57 -8.72 -18.53
CA SER A 130 7.01 -10.07 -18.85
C SER A 130 5.90 -10.77 -19.61
N PRO A 131 6.11 -11.16 -20.88
CA PRO A 131 5.13 -11.93 -21.64
C PRO A 131 4.79 -13.26 -20.97
N VAL A 132 5.76 -13.86 -20.26
CA VAL A 132 5.58 -15.13 -19.54
C VAL A 132 4.82 -14.92 -18.24
N ALA A 133 5.12 -13.85 -17.50
CA ALA A 133 4.46 -13.60 -16.21
C ALA A 133 3.06 -13.00 -16.37
N GLY A 134 2.79 -12.32 -17.49
CA GLY A 134 1.57 -11.53 -17.69
C GLY A 134 1.58 -10.21 -16.91
N ASP A 135 0.40 -9.63 -16.72
CA ASP A 135 0.26 -8.40 -15.93
C ASP A 135 0.46 -8.69 -14.43
N ILE A 136 1.54 -8.15 -13.87
CA ILE A 136 1.91 -8.25 -12.45
C ILE A 136 0.81 -7.75 -11.50
N LYS A 137 -0.12 -6.90 -11.97
CA LYS A 137 -1.23 -6.40 -11.16
C LYS A 137 -2.12 -7.51 -10.62
N TYR A 138 -2.21 -8.66 -11.29
CA TYR A 138 -2.92 -9.82 -10.75
C TYR A 138 -2.24 -10.36 -9.48
N THR A 139 -0.91 -10.40 -9.44
CA THR A 139 -0.18 -10.74 -8.20
C THR A 139 -0.36 -9.67 -7.12
N TRP A 140 -0.40 -8.39 -7.51
CA TRP A 140 -0.58 -7.29 -6.55
C TRP A 140 -1.99 -7.18 -5.97
N GLU A 141 -3.04 -7.64 -6.69
CA GLU A 141 -4.42 -7.39 -6.30
C GLU A 141 -4.77 -7.95 -4.91
N LYS A 142 -4.46 -9.22 -4.62
CA LYS A 142 -4.63 -9.76 -3.26
C LYS A 142 -3.73 -9.05 -2.25
N SER A 143 -2.49 -8.74 -2.65
CA SER A 143 -1.49 -8.03 -1.82
C SER A 143 -1.83 -6.58 -1.49
N ARG A 144 -2.91 -6.01 -2.06
CA ARG A 144 -3.50 -4.73 -1.64
C ARG A 144 -4.35 -4.88 -0.37
N PHE A 145 -4.83 -6.08 -0.03
CA PHE A 145 -5.69 -6.34 1.13
C PHE A 145 -7.03 -5.58 1.13
N THR A 146 -7.59 -5.29 -0.04
CA THR A 146 -8.89 -4.58 -0.16
C THR A 146 -10.06 -5.40 0.41
N PHE A 147 -9.95 -6.72 0.42
CA PHE A 147 -10.95 -7.64 0.99
C PHE A 147 -11.10 -7.54 2.51
N LEU A 148 -10.10 -6.98 3.21
CA LEU A 148 -10.20 -6.76 4.66
C LEU A 148 -11.39 -5.89 5.03
N TYR A 149 -11.79 -4.94 4.17
CA TYR A 149 -12.98 -4.13 4.41
C TYR A 149 -14.27 -4.93 4.36
N ASP A 150 -14.36 -5.97 3.52
CA ASP A 150 -15.55 -6.83 3.50
C ASP A 150 -15.59 -7.69 4.77
N LEU A 151 -14.45 -8.22 5.25
CA LEU A 151 -14.36 -8.96 6.52
C LEU A 151 -14.70 -8.09 7.73
N ILE A 152 -14.12 -6.88 7.82
CA ILE A 152 -14.36 -5.94 8.93
C ILE A 152 -15.82 -5.48 8.96
N ARG A 153 -16.42 -5.21 7.80
CA ARG A 153 -17.85 -4.86 7.73
C ARG A 153 -18.74 -6.02 8.13
N TYR A 154 -18.37 -7.24 7.72
CA TYR A 154 -19.11 -8.44 8.07
C TYR A 154 -19.05 -8.71 9.57
N ASP A 155 -17.85 -8.63 10.16
CA ASP A 155 -17.61 -8.68 11.61
C ASP A 155 -18.58 -7.75 12.37
N TYR A 156 -18.60 -6.46 12.01
CA TYR A 156 -19.47 -5.48 12.66
C TYR A 156 -20.96 -5.79 12.49
N HIS A 157 -21.40 -5.99 11.25
CA HIS A 157 -22.83 -6.08 10.91
C HIS A 157 -23.48 -7.41 11.31
N PHE A 158 -22.71 -8.49 11.37
CA PHE A 158 -23.18 -9.81 11.77
C PHE A 158 -22.83 -10.15 13.23
N GLY A 159 -21.94 -9.37 13.88
CA GLY A 159 -21.48 -9.67 15.24
C GLY A 159 -20.59 -10.91 15.32
N GLU A 160 -19.91 -11.24 14.23
CA GLU A 160 -18.89 -12.30 14.20
C GLU A 160 -17.50 -11.71 14.46
N ASP A 161 -16.55 -12.52 14.96
CA ASP A 161 -15.16 -12.09 15.10
C ASP A 161 -14.34 -12.61 13.91
N GLN A 162 -13.83 -11.70 13.07
CA GLN A 162 -12.93 -12.04 11.95
C GLN A 162 -11.46 -11.72 12.24
N ALA A 163 -11.10 -11.33 13.47
CA ALA A 163 -9.76 -10.85 13.79
C ALA A 163 -8.65 -11.86 13.45
N GLU A 164 -8.81 -13.12 13.86
CA GLU A 164 -7.80 -14.15 13.59
C GLU A 164 -7.65 -14.41 12.09
N THR A 165 -8.75 -14.48 11.33
CA THR A 165 -8.71 -14.63 9.88
C THR A 165 -7.96 -13.47 9.21
N VAL A 166 -8.25 -12.23 9.61
CA VAL A 166 -7.60 -11.04 9.08
C VAL A 166 -6.10 -11.04 9.39
N PHE A 167 -5.73 -11.36 10.62
CA PHE A 167 -4.34 -11.35 11.03
C PHE A 167 -3.53 -12.54 10.47
N ALA A 168 -4.15 -13.71 10.29
CA ALA A 168 -3.53 -14.85 9.63
C ALA A 168 -3.18 -14.55 8.16
N GLU A 169 -4.04 -13.81 7.44
CA GLU A 169 -3.73 -13.34 6.09
C GLU A 169 -2.53 -12.37 6.07
N ILE A 170 -2.44 -11.47 7.06
CA ILE A 170 -1.30 -10.55 7.19
C ILE A 170 -0.02 -11.32 7.51
N ASP A 171 -0.05 -12.24 8.47
CA ASP A 171 1.09 -13.09 8.84
C ASP A 171 1.57 -13.94 7.65
N SER A 172 0.64 -14.57 6.93
CA SER A 172 0.93 -15.37 5.73
C SER A 172 1.60 -14.53 4.64
N TRP A 173 1.11 -13.29 4.42
CA TRP A 173 1.76 -12.38 3.48
C TRP A 173 3.16 -12.00 3.92
N ILE A 174 3.37 -11.69 5.20
CA ILE A 174 4.70 -11.34 5.76
C ILE A 174 5.68 -12.50 5.55
N ALA A 175 5.25 -13.73 5.85
CA ALA A 175 6.08 -14.92 5.67
C ALA A 175 6.45 -15.16 4.20
N ALA A 176 5.52 -14.90 3.26
CA ALA A 176 5.74 -15.09 1.83
C ALA A 176 6.49 -13.93 1.15
N ASN A 177 6.55 -12.75 1.77
CA ASN A 177 7.07 -11.52 1.15
C ASN A 177 8.18 -10.86 1.99
N PRO A 178 9.39 -11.44 1.96
CA PRO A 178 10.55 -10.88 2.67
C PRO A 178 10.82 -9.43 2.23
N VAL A 179 11.34 -8.62 3.15
CA VAL A 179 11.48 -7.17 2.96
C VAL A 179 12.36 -6.87 1.74
N ASN A 180 11.87 -6.01 0.85
CA ASN A 180 12.54 -5.61 -0.39
C ASN A 180 12.81 -6.76 -1.38
N ARG A 181 12.09 -7.87 -1.27
CA ARG A 181 12.18 -9.00 -2.22
C ARG A 181 10.85 -9.34 -2.87
N GLY A 182 10.92 -9.91 -4.06
CA GLY A 182 9.75 -10.36 -4.80
C GLY A 182 8.92 -9.23 -5.42
N PRO A 183 7.80 -9.60 -6.06
CA PRO A 183 7.01 -8.69 -6.89
C PRO A 183 6.27 -7.62 -6.07
N ASN A 184 5.90 -7.92 -4.82
CA ASN A 184 5.05 -7.05 -4.01
C ASN A 184 5.76 -5.81 -3.43
N TYR A 185 7.07 -5.66 -3.68
CA TYR A 185 7.88 -4.46 -3.39
C TYR A 185 8.22 -3.65 -4.65
N ARG A 186 7.80 -4.09 -5.84
CA ARG A 186 8.17 -3.42 -7.10
C ARG A 186 7.50 -2.05 -7.26
N CYS A 187 6.32 -1.85 -6.67
CA CYS A 187 5.54 -0.62 -6.78
C CYS A 187 5.21 -0.02 -5.41
N SER A 188 5.64 1.22 -5.18
CA SER A 188 5.47 1.91 -3.89
C SER A 188 4.02 2.34 -3.62
N GLN A 189 3.19 2.52 -4.65
CA GLN A 189 1.74 2.69 -4.48
C GLN A 189 1.10 1.44 -3.85
N GLU A 190 1.47 0.24 -4.30
CA GLU A 190 0.91 -1.01 -3.77
C GLU A 190 1.28 -1.23 -2.32
N ILE A 191 2.54 -0.90 -1.97
CA ILE A 191 2.99 -0.81 -0.58
C ILE A 191 2.10 0.14 0.22
N SER A 192 1.88 1.35 -0.29
CA SER A 192 1.11 2.38 0.41
C SER A 192 -0.35 1.95 0.66
N LEU A 193 -1.00 1.36 -0.35
CA LEU A 193 -2.38 0.85 -0.23
C LEU A 193 -2.49 -0.29 0.79
N ARG A 194 -1.52 -1.22 0.79
CA ARG A 194 -1.48 -2.31 1.77
C ARG A 194 -1.33 -1.77 3.19
N ILE A 195 -0.44 -0.81 3.42
CA ILE A 195 -0.25 -0.21 4.74
C ILE A 195 -1.52 0.50 5.20
N LEU A 196 -2.23 1.23 4.34
CA LEU A 196 -3.52 1.84 4.70
C LEU A 196 -4.51 0.77 5.20
N ASN A 197 -4.64 -0.34 4.48
CA ASN A 197 -5.60 -1.40 4.80
C ASN A 197 -5.19 -2.18 6.05
N TRP A 198 -3.89 -2.48 6.23
CA TRP A 198 -3.37 -3.07 7.46
C TRP A 198 -3.55 -2.16 8.67
N THR A 199 -3.31 -0.85 8.49
CA THR A 199 -3.50 0.13 9.57
C THR A 199 -4.98 0.18 9.98
N PHE A 200 -5.90 0.19 9.02
CA PHE A 200 -7.33 0.12 9.32
C PHE A 200 -7.69 -1.12 10.13
N ALA A 201 -7.17 -2.30 9.77
CA ALA A 201 -7.37 -3.55 10.51
C ALA A 201 -6.75 -3.51 11.92
N LEU A 202 -5.54 -3.00 12.07
CA LEU A 202 -4.88 -2.82 13.38
C LEU A 202 -5.72 -1.98 14.32
N TYR A 203 -6.25 -0.84 13.85
CA TYR A 203 -7.11 0.02 14.67
C TYR A 203 -8.46 -0.62 14.97
N TYR A 204 -9.06 -1.34 14.02
CA TYR A 204 -10.38 -1.97 14.23
C TYR A 204 -10.29 -3.11 15.24
N TYR A 205 -9.26 -3.96 15.12
CA TYR A 205 -9.00 -5.11 15.98
C TYR A 205 -8.02 -4.83 17.12
N ALA A 206 -7.82 -3.57 17.50
CA ALA A 206 -6.80 -3.17 18.47
C ALA A 206 -6.89 -3.95 19.79
N GLN A 207 -8.10 -4.24 20.26
CA GLN A 207 -8.38 -4.96 21.52
C GLN A 207 -8.58 -6.47 21.35
N SER A 208 -8.48 -7.01 20.13
CA SER A 208 -8.66 -8.44 19.91
C SER A 208 -7.50 -9.23 20.50
N PRO A 209 -7.76 -10.38 21.17
CA PRO A 209 -6.71 -11.29 21.62
C PRO A 209 -5.92 -11.91 20.46
N ALA A 210 -6.47 -11.90 19.23
CA ALA A 210 -5.75 -12.30 18.04
C ALA A 210 -4.57 -11.36 17.75
N LEU A 211 -4.63 -10.08 18.09
CA LEU A 211 -3.47 -9.19 17.99
C LEU A 211 -2.54 -9.45 19.18
N THR A 212 -1.63 -10.42 19.04
CA THR A 212 -0.61 -10.71 20.04
C THR A 212 0.57 -9.74 19.93
N GLU A 213 1.36 -9.60 21.00
CA GLU A 213 2.59 -8.79 21.00
C GLU A 213 3.53 -9.19 19.85
N GLU A 214 3.77 -10.49 19.67
CA GLU A 214 4.67 -11.00 18.65
C GLU A 214 4.19 -10.63 17.23
N ARG A 215 2.90 -10.84 16.96
CA ARG A 215 2.27 -10.50 15.69
C ARG A 215 2.32 -8.99 15.44
N PHE A 216 2.01 -8.19 16.45
CA PHE A 216 2.08 -6.73 16.39
C PHE A 216 3.50 -6.26 16.05
N GLN A 217 4.54 -6.78 16.72
CA GLN A 217 5.93 -6.42 16.42
C GLN A 217 6.35 -6.81 14.99
N ARG A 218 5.95 -7.99 14.50
CA ARG A 218 6.21 -8.39 13.11
C ARG A 218 5.56 -7.43 12.12
N ILE A 219 4.29 -7.07 12.34
CA ILE A 219 3.56 -6.13 11.48
C ILE A 219 4.24 -4.75 11.49
N LEU A 220 4.59 -4.21 12.66
CA LEU A 220 5.26 -2.91 12.76
C LEU A 220 6.64 -2.91 12.09
N HIS A 221 7.42 -3.98 12.25
CA HIS A 221 8.71 -4.14 11.58
C HIS A 221 8.55 -4.04 10.06
N VAL A 222 7.57 -4.75 9.50
CA VAL A 222 7.31 -4.75 8.05
C VAL A 222 6.78 -3.40 7.57
N ILE A 223 5.84 -2.78 8.29
CA ILE A 223 5.33 -1.44 7.98
C ILE A 223 6.48 -0.42 7.97
N TYR A 224 7.37 -0.44 8.97
CA TYR A 224 8.51 0.46 9.04
C TYR A 224 9.40 0.38 7.79
N TRP A 225 9.79 -0.83 7.40
CA TRP A 225 10.66 -1.02 6.25
C TRP A 225 9.96 -0.74 4.91
N GLN A 226 8.67 -1.01 4.81
CA GLN A 226 7.86 -0.61 3.68
C GLN A 226 7.74 0.92 3.57
N MET A 227 7.57 1.65 4.68
CA MET A 227 7.59 3.12 4.67
C MET A 227 8.96 3.68 4.31
N LYS A 228 10.03 3.05 4.77
CA LYS A 228 11.40 3.41 4.37
C LYS A 228 11.60 3.22 2.87
N HIS A 229 11.08 2.13 2.30
CA HIS A 229 11.07 1.89 0.87
C HIS A 229 10.31 3.00 0.12
N VAL A 230 9.06 3.29 0.50
CA VAL A 230 8.26 4.35 -0.15
C VAL A 230 8.99 5.70 -0.08
N ARG A 231 9.58 6.03 1.08
CA ARG A 231 10.33 7.27 1.24
C ARG A 231 11.56 7.34 0.34
N ALA A 232 12.32 6.25 0.22
CA ALA A 232 13.52 6.19 -0.60
C ALA A 232 13.18 6.28 -2.10
N ASN A 233 12.03 5.73 -2.50
CA ASN A 233 11.61 5.65 -3.90
C ASN A 233 10.66 6.79 -4.34
N ILE A 234 10.31 7.73 -3.45
CA ILE A 234 9.26 8.74 -3.67
C ILE A 234 9.43 9.60 -4.94
N HIS A 235 10.67 9.77 -5.41
CA HIS A 235 10.92 10.52 -6.63
C HIS A 235 10.52 9.74 -7.89
N PHE A 236 10.38 8.42 -7.83
CA PHE A 236 9.92 7.61 -8.94
C PHE A 236 8.48 7.96 -9.30
N SER A 237 7.57 8.00 -8.32
CA SER A 237 6.20 8.43 -8.56
C SER A 237 6.14 9.93 -8.87
N ARG A 238 6.80 10.80 -8.09
CA ARG A 238 6.73 12.26 -8.30
C ARG A 238 7.37 12.78 -9.60
N ILE A 239 8.26 12.01 -10.24
CA ILE A 239 8.94 12.42 -11.47
C ILE A 239 8.56 11.52 -12.65
N ALA A 240 8.57 10.20 -12.48
CA ALA A 240 8.40 9.26 -13.59
C ALA A 240 6.95 8.76 -13.77
N VAL A 241 6.13 8.78 -12.72
CA VAL A 241 4.74 8.28 -12.73
C VAL A 241 3.84 9.26 -11.96
N ARG A 242 3.88 10.53 -12.37
CA ARG A 242 3.29 11.66 -11.62
C ARG A 242 1.77 11.74 -11.81
N ASN A 243 1.08 10.75 -11.26
CA ASN A 243 -0.36 10.57 -11.30
C ASN A 243 -0.84 10.12 -9.90
N ASN A 244 -1.87 9.26 -9.83
CA ASN A 244 -2.42 8.73 -8.58
C ASN A 244 -1.36 8.06 -7.71
N HIS A 245 -0.28 7.50 -8.28
CA HIS A 245 0.83 6.93 -7.54
C HIS A 245 1.47 7.98 -6.60
N ALA A 246 1.75 9.18 -7.12
CA ALA A 246 2.37 10.25 -6.34
C ALA A 246 1.45 10.72 -5.21
N ILE A 247 0.14 10.82 -5.44
CA ILE A 247 -0.83 11.17 -4.39
C ILE A 247 -0.87 10.08 -3.31
N THR A 248 -0.97 8.80 -3.68
CA THR A 248 -1.01 7.70 -2.71
C THR A 248 0.25 7.62 -1.86
N GLU A 249 1.42 7.70 -2.48
CA GLU A 249 2.71 7.55 -1.78
C GLU A 249 3.01 8.75 -0.88
N THR A 250 2.73 9.98 -1.33
CA THR A 250 2.90 11.19 -0.49
C THR A 250 1.92 11.23 0.67
N LEU A 251 0.67 10.81 0.45
CA LEU A 251 -0.32 10.64 1.51
C LEU A 251 0.17 9.63 2.56
N MET A 252 0.63 8.45 2.14
CA MET A 252 1.05 7.45 3.11
C MET A 252 2.29 7.91 3.89
N LEU A 253 3.21 8.66 3.28
CA LEU A 253 4.31 9.29 4.02
C LEU A 253 3.82 10.31 5.05
N TYR A 254 2.83 11.13 4.70
CA TYR A 254 2.19 12.04 5.64
C TYR A 254 1.56 11.28 6.82
N LEU A 255 0.66 10.34 6.51
CA LEU A 255 -0.08 9.57 7.50
C LEU A 255 0.82 8.70 8.37
N SER A 256 1.93 8.19 7.82
CA SER A 256 2.86 7.37 8.60
C SER A 256 3.40 8.11 9.81
N GLY A 257 3.63 9.42 9.69
CA GLY A 257 4.11 10.21 10.82
C GLY A 257 3.01 10.67 11.79
N LEU A 258 1.74 10.57 11.39
CA LEU A 258 0.60 10.75 12.30
C LEU A 258 0.31 9.46 13.08
N LEU A 259 0.30 8.32 12.39
CA LEU A 259 -0.21 7.05 12.92
C LEU A 259 0.90 6.18 13.55
N PHE A 260 2.16 6.42 13.19
CA PHE A 260 3.33 5.72 13.73
C PHE A 260 4.42 6.72 14.19
N PRO A 261 4.10 7.67 15.09
CA PRO A 261 5.03 8.73 15.50
C PRO A 261 6.30 8.21 16.20
N PHE A 262 6.26 6.97 16.70
CA PHE A 262 7.38 6.27 17.33
C PHE A 262 8.42 5.73 16.32
N PHE A 263 8.16 5.78 15.00
CA PHE A 263 9.23 5.48 14.05
C PHE A 263 10.27 6.60 14.05
N PRO A 264 11.58 6.29 14.03
CA PRO A 264 12.62 7.31 14.14
C PRO A 264 12.53 8.41 13.08
N GLU A 265 12.11 8.06 11.87
CA GLU A 265 11.99 9.00 10.75
C GLU A 265 10.58 9.60 10.58
N ALA A 266 9.61 9.24 11.42
CA ALA A 266 8.19 9.60 11.30
C ALA A 266 7.97 11.10 11.09
N ALA A 267 8.57 11.95 11.93
CA ALA A 267 8.41 13.40 11.85
C ALA A 267 8.92 13.98 10.50
N ARG A 268 10.00 13.42 9.96
CA ARG A 268 10.56 13.83 8.66
C ARG A 268 9.68 13.34 7.51
N TRP A 269 9.16 12.12 7.60
CA TRP A 269 8.21 11.57 6.63
C TRP A 269 6.92 12.39 6.60
N LYS A 270 6.37 12.74 7.77
CA LYS A 270 5.20 13.62 7.90
C LYS A 270 5.39 14.94 7.17
N ARG A 271 6.44 15.67 7.52
CA ARG A 271 6.74 17.01 6.98
C ARG A 271 6.91 16.98 5.47
N SER A 272 7.66 16.01 4.96
CA SER A 272 7.92 15.89 3.52
C SER A 272 6.68 15.41 2.77
N GLY A 273 6.00 14.39 3.29
CA GLY A 273 4.80 13.79 2.73
C GLY A 273 3.66 14.80 2.61
N LYS A 274 3.41 15.59 3.66
CA LYS A 274 2.38 16.64 3.66
C LYS A 274 2.64 17.68 2.57
N ARG A 275 3.84 18.28 2.58
CA ARG A 275 4.24 19.27 1.57
C ARG A 275 4.09 18.71 0.15
N TRP A 276 4.55 17.48 -0.08
CA TRP A 276 4.45 16.88 -1.41
C TRP A 276 3.02 16.53 -1.79
N LEU A 277 2.18 16.11 -0.83
CA LEU A 277 0.77 15.88 -1.08
C LEU A 277 0.07 17.18 -1.52
N GLU A 278 0.33 18.30 -0.84
CA GLU A 278 -0.19 19.63 -1.23
C GLU A 278 0.28 20.04 -2.64
N GLU A 279 1.56 19.81 -2.95
CA GLU A 279 2.11 20.05 -4.30
C GLU A 279 1.42 19.19 -5.37
N GLU A 280 1.17 17.91 -5.09
CA GLU A 280 0.56 16.97 -6.03
C GLU A 280 -0.94 17.22 -6.19
N VAL A 281 -1.66 17.56 -5.11
CA VAL A 281 -3.07 17.98 -5.20
C VAL A 281 -3.21 19.22 -6.08
N ARG A 282 -2.38 20.26 -5.83
CA ARG A 282 -2.39 21.49 -6.64
C ARG A 282 -2.04 21.25 -8.11
N PHE A 283 -1.19 20.26 -8.39
CA PHE A 283 -0.78 19.93 -9.75
C PHE A 283 -1.82 19.08 -10.50
N GLN A 284 -2.44 18.11 -9.82
CA GLN A 284 -3.24 17.09 -10.47
C GLN A 284 -4.75 17.32 -10.42
N ILE A 285 -5.22 18.26 -9.59
CA ILE A 285 -6.63 18.66 -9.52
C ILE A 285 -6.77 20.07 -10.10
N TYR A 286 -7.58 20.19 -11.15
CA TYR A 286 -7.81 21.45 -11.84
C TYR A 286 -8.78 22.35 -11.05
N LYS A 287 -8.90 23.61 -11.47
CA LYS A 287 -9.74 24.62 -10.78
C LYS A 287 -11.22 24.25 -10.73
N ASP A 288 -11.70 23.44 -11.68
CA ASP A 288 -13.07 22.92 -11.74
C ASP A 288 -13.24 21.62 -10.93
N GLY A 289 -12.19 21.15 -10.26
CA GLY A 289 -12.18 19.89 -9.51
C GLY A 289 -11.90 18.64 -10.35
N ALA A 290 -11.74 18.76 -11.68
CA ALA A 290 -11.41 17.63 -12.52
C ALA A 290 -9.99 17.11 -12.23
N TYR A 291 -9.81 15.79 -12.34
CA TYR A 291 -8.56 15.11 -12.03
C TYR A 291 -7.79 14.76 -13.30
N LEU A 292 -6.46 14.96 -13.27
CA LEU A 292 -5.55 14.91 -14.42
C LEU A 292 -5.56 13.60 -15.24
N GLN A 293 -6.01 12.47 -14.69
CA GLN A 293 -6.10 11.21 -15.44
C GLN A 293 -7.38 11.06 -16.28
N PHE A 294 -8.30 12.04 -16.26
CA PHE A 294 -9.55 12.05 -17.04
C PHE A 294 -10.34 10.74 -16.97
N SER A 295 -10.41 10.15 -15.78
CA SER A 295 -11.04 8.85 -15.54
C SER A 295 -11.78 8.86 -14.22
N HIS A 296 -13.06 8.49 -14.25
CA HIS A 296 -13.90 8.40 -13.05
C HIS A 296 -13.34 7.40 -12.03
N ASN A 297 -12.75 6.29 -12.49
CA ASN A 297 -12.14 5.31 -11.60
C ASN A 297 -10.96 5.89 -10.84
N TYR A 298 -10.06 6.62 -11.52
CA TYR A 298 -8.92 7.25 -10.85
C TYR A 298 -9.33 8.48 -10.04
N HIS A 299 -10.33 9.22 -10.47
CA HIS A 299 -10.90 10.32 -9.68
C HIS A 299 -11.46 9.80 -8.34
N ARG A 300 -12.20 8.68 -8.35
CA ARG A 300 -12.69 8.03 -7.13
C ARG A 300 -11.54 7.64 -6.19
N VAL A 301 -10.45 7.10 -6.72
CA VAL A 301 -9.26 6.76 -5.91
C VAL A 301 -8.71 8.00 -5.21
N VAL A 302 -8.56 9.12 -5.94
CA VAL A 302 -8.05 10.37 -5.34
C VAL A 302 -9.01 10.90 -4.28
N VAL A 303 -10.32 10.91 -4.52
CA VAL A 303 -11.30 11.31 -3.51
C VAL A 303 -11.17 10.46 -2.24
N GLN A 304 -11.07 9.13 -2.37
CA GLN A 304 -10.89 8.24 -1.22
C GLN A 304 -9.60 8.53 -0.45
N LEU A 305 -8.49 8.78 -1.15
CA LEU A 305 -7.21 9.15 -0.53
C LEU A 305 -7.30 10.50 0.19
N LEU A 306 -7.98 11.48 -0.39
CA LEU A 306 -8.17 12.79 0.25
C LEU A 306 -9.13 12.72 1.44
N THR A 307 -10.14 11.84 1.41
CA THR A 307 -10.98 11.56 2.59
C THR A 307 -10.14 11.05 3.76
N TRP A 308 -9.17 10.17 3.49
CA TRP A 308 -8.20 9.74 4.50
C TRP A 308 -7.35 10.91 5.01
N ALA A 309 -6.83 11.72 4.10
CA ALA A 309 -5.98 12.87 4.42
C ALA A 309 -6.72 13.84 5.36
N PHE A 310 -7.90 14.32 4.96
CA PHE A 310 -8.67 15.30 5.71
C PHE A 310 -9.20 14.73 7.02
N GLY A 311 -9.78 13.53 6.99
CA GLY A 311 -10.38 12.93 8.19
C GLY A 311 -9.36 12.65 9.30
N LEU A 312 -8.12 12.31 8.95
CA LEU A 312 -7.03 12.13 9.92
C LEU A 312 -6.33 13.45 10.26
N ALA A 313 -6.17 14.38 9.32
CA ALA A 313 -5.60 15.69 9.63
C ALA A 313 -6.44 16.43 10.69
N GLU A 314 -7.76 16.48 10.52
CA GLU A 314 -8.68 17.13 11.45
C GLU A 314 -8.56 16.55 12.87
N ARG A 315 -8.50 15.23 12.99
CA ARG A 315 -8.36 14.52 14.29
C ARG A 315 -7.02 14.74 14.98
N HIS A 316 -6.02 15.18 14.23
CA HIS A 316 -4.68 15.50 14.73
C HIS A 316 -4.44 17.01 14.82
N GLY A 317 -5.48 17.84 14.61
CA GLY A 317 -5.36 19.30 14.63
C GLY A 317 -4.50 19.87 13.49
N GLU A 318 -4.36 19.14 12.38
CA GLU A 318 -3.63 19.58 11.19
C GLU A 318 -4.58 20.08 10.09
N GLN A 319 -4.09 21.02 9.28
CA GLN A 319 -4.80 21.61 8.14
C GLN A 319 -3.98 21.50 6.85
N PHE A 320 -4.63 21.54 5.69
CA PHE A 320 -4.03 21.51 4.35
C PHE A 320 -4.18 22.85 3.62
#